data_AF-A0A3D6BUL9-F1
#
_entry.id   AF-A0A3D6BUL9-F1
#
_cell.length_a   1.000
_cell.length_b   1.000
_cell.length_c   1.000
_cell.angle_alpha   90.00
_cell.angle_beta   90.00
_cell.angle_gamma   90.00
#
_symmetry.space_group_name_H-M   'P 1'
#
loop_
_entity.id
_entity.type
_entity.pdbx_description
1 polymer ?
#
loop_
_entity_poly.entity_id
_entity_poly.type
_entity_poly.pdbx_seq_one_letter_code
_entity_poly.pdbx_strand_id
1 'polypeptide(L)'
;EFDALKPKVEDIVSVQRKYLTGVLAEAKKLIAEGDTKEGGFQLLRVYRGMPKNKALIKFLSEEGIKQLLQKTENQYMADNNREMPKVDAELYYVIEEKNNQIELSDKGIEYLSGSDDPQFFVMPEIGTEIAKIEAQNLSKEAEAEAKE
;
A
#
# COMPACT_ATOMS: atom_id res chain seq x y z
N GLU A 1 -10.03 -11.74 -15.21
CA GLU A 1 -9.77 -10.69 -14.21
C GLU A 1 -8.32 -10.65 -13.72
N PHE A 2 -7.72 -11.77 -13.29
CA PHE A 2 -6.31 -11.82 -12.84
C PHE A 2 -5.29 -11.31 -13.90
N ASP A 3 -5.44 -11.68 -15.17
CA ASP A 3 -4.54 -11.25 -16.25
C ASP A 3 -4.65 -9.76 -16.60
N ALA A 4 -5.80 -9.13 -16.32
CA ALA A 4 -6.01 -7.70 -16.52
C ALA A 4 -5.41 -6.86 -15.37
N LEU A 5 -5.35 -7.43 -14.17
CA LEU A 5 -4.80 -6.78 -12.98
C LEU A 5 -3.27 -6.86 -12.91
N LYS A 6 -2.67 -7.93 -13.44
CA LYS A 6 -1.21 -8.13 -13.46
C LYS A 6 -0.41 -6.92 -13.99
N PRO A 7 -0.71 -6.32 -15.15
CA PRO A 7 0.05 -5.16 -15.64
C PRO A 7 -0.12 -3.93 -14.74
N LYS A 8 -1.31 -3.71 -14.16
CA LYS A 8 -1.55 -2.61 -13.21
C LYS A 8 -0.76 -2.80 -11.90
N VAL A 9 -0.66 -4.04 -11.41
CA VAL A 9 0.13 -4.39 -10.23
C VAL A 9 1.63 -4.27 -10.49
N GLU A 10 2.11 -4.67 -11.67
CA GLU A 10 3.52 -4.48 -12.03
C GLU A 10 3.89 -2.98 -12.12
N ASP A 11 2.98 -2.16 -12.65
CA ASP A 11 3.17 -0.72 -12.76
C ASP A 11 3.21 -0.03 -11.38
N ILE A 12 2.24 -0.28 -10.50
CA ILE A 12 2.22 0.34 -9.16
C ILE A 12 3.46 -0.04 -8.33
N VAL A 13 3.92 -1.29 -8.45
CA VAL A 13 5.17 -1.77 -7.82
C VAL A 13 6.38 -1.04 -8.39
N SER A 14 6.43 -0.84 -9.70
CA SER A 14 7.51 -0.11 -10.38
C SER A 14 7.57 1.35 -9.92
N VAL A 15 6.43 2.04 -9.89
CA VAL A 15 6.32 3.45 -9.48
C VAL A 15 6.72 3.61 -8.01
N GLN A 16 6.18 2.80 -7.10
CA GLN A 16 6.56 2.83 -5.68
C GLN A 16 8.05 2.58 -5.49
N ARG A 17 8.61 1.56 -6.16
CA ARG A 17 10.04 1.24 -6.04
C ARG A 17 10.93 2.37 -6.53
N LYS A 18 10.57 3.04 -7.63
CA LYS A 18 11.32 4.19 -8.16
C LYS A 18 11.30 5.35 -7.15
N TYR A 19 10.13 5.68 -6.61
CA TYR A 19 9.97 6.68 -5.57
C TYR A 19 10.83 6.37 -4.34
N LEU A 20 10.71 5.18 -3.78
CA LEU A 20 11.40 4.77 -2.56
C LEU A 20 12.92 4.63 -2.72
N THR A 21 13.40 4.44 -3.94
CA THR A 21 14.84 4.51 -4.22
C THR A 21 15.40 5.91 -3.98
N GLY A 22 14.64 6.94 -4.38
CA GLY A 22 14.98 8.34 -4.10
C GLY A 22 14.87 8.68 -2.61
N VAL A 23 13.79 8.26 -1.96
CA VAL A 23 13.59 8.47 -0.51
C VAL A 23 14.70 7.80 0.30
N LEU A 24 15.17 6.61 -0.09
CA LEU A 24 16.29 5.96 0.61
C LEU A 24 17.59 6.75 0.49
N ALA A 25 17.84 7.40 -0.66
CA ALA A 25 19.03 8.24 -0.83
C ALA A 25 18.96 9.49 0.05
N GLU A 26 17.78 10.11 0.15
CA GLU A 26 17.57 11.28 1.00
C GLU A 26 17.65 10.91 2.49
N ALA A 27 17.03 9.79 2.91
CA ALA A 27 17.13 9.29 4.28
C ALA A 27 18.61 9.09 4.70
N LYS A 28 19.43 8.49 3.83
CA LYS A 28 20.87 8.31 4.06
C LYS A 28 21.60 9.63 4.24
N LYS A 29 21.30 10.60 3.38
CA LYS A 29 21.91 11.94 3.42
C LYS A 29 21.55 12.66 4.73
N LEU A 30 20.26 12.71 5.09
CA LEU A 30 19.79 13.36 6.31
C LEU A 30 20.39 12.74 7.58
N ILE A 31 20.46 11.41 7.63
CA ILE A 31 21.09 10.70 8.75
C ILE A 31 22.58 11.04 8.85
N ALA A 32 23.30 11.09 7.72
CA ALA A 32 24.71 11.47 7.68
C ALA A 32 24.95 12.93 8.09
N GLU A 33 23.99 13.82 7.82
CA GLU A 33 23.99 15.22 8.25
C GLU A 33 23.58 15.41 9.71
N GLY A 34 23.15 14.35 10.39
CA GLY A 34 22.73 14.35 11.80
C GLY A 34 21.24 14.60 12.03
N ASP A 35 20.45 14.81 10.96
CA ASP A 35 18.99 14.88 11.05
C ASP A 35 18.37 13.47 11.12
N THR A 36 18.53 12.88 12.29
CA THR A 36 17.98 11.55 12.61
C THR A 36 16.46 11.53 12.68
N LYS A 37 15.80 12.69 12.84
CA LYS A 37 14.34 12.74 12.98
C LYS A 37 13.68 12.59 11.61
N GLU A 38 14.05 13.44 10.65
CA GLU A 38 13.50 13.35 9.28
C GLU A 38 14.10 12.15 8.54
N GLY A 39 15.40 11.90 8.71
CA GLY A 39 16.06 10.73 8.13
C GLY A 39 15.47 9.41 8.64
N GLY A 40 15.15 9.31 9.93
CA GLY A 40 14.46 8.16 10.51
C GLY A 40 13.04 7.97 9.96
N PHE A 41 12.30 9.07 9.82
CA PHE A 41 10.95 9.06 9.23
C PHE A 41 10.95 8.54 7.78
N GLN A 42 11.87 9.03 6.95
CA GLN A 42 12.02 8.57 5.57
C GLN A 42 12.51 7.13 5.50
N LEU A 43 13.42 6.73 6.40
CA LEU A 43 13.87 5.34 6.51
C LEU A 43 12.72 4.40 6.85
N LEU A 44 11.83 4.79 7.77
CA LEU A 44 10.63 4.02 8.12
C LEU A 44 9.67 3.91 6.93
N ARG A 45 9.46 4.99 6.18
CA ARG A 45 8.65 4.95 4.94
C ARG A 45 9.20 3.96 3.92
N VAL A 46 10.52 3.98 3.70
CA VAL A 46 11.17 3.01 2.80
C VAL A 46 11.01 1.58 3.30
N TYR A 47 11.15 1.36 4.61
CA TYR A 47 10.97 0.05 5.22
C TYR A 47 9.55 -0.48 5.03
N ARG A 48 8.53 0.35 5.25
CA ARG A 48 7.12 -0.04 5.08
C ARG A 48 6.72 -0.29 3.63
N GLY A 49 7.32 0.42 2.67
CA GLY A 49 6.99 0.24 1.25
C GLY A 49 7.84 -0.78 0.48
N MET A 50 9.06 -1.10 0.94
CA MET A 50 9.95 -2.08 0.30
C MET A 50 10.93 -2.78 1.27
N PRO A 51 10.46 -3.50 2.30
CA PRO A 51 11.30 -4.04 3.38
C PRO A 51 12.38 -5.02 2.90
N LYS A 52 12.13 -5.72 1.78
CA LYS A 52 13.04 -6.72 1.18
C LYS A 52 14.03 -6.15 0.16
N ASN A 53 14.12 -4.81 0.03
CA ASN A 53 15.04 -4.19 -0.91
C ASN A 53 16.52 -4.38 -0.48
N LYS A 54 17.38 -4.86 -1.38
CA LYS A 54 18.81 -5.13 -1.08
C LYS A 54 19.59 -3.92 -0.58
N ALA A 55 19.33 -2.73 -1.12
CA ALA A 55 20.03 -1.50 -0.72
C ALA A 55 19.58 -1.01 0.66
N LEU A 56 18.30 -1.19 0.99
CA LEU A 56 17.76 -0.95 2.32
C LEU A 56 18.38 -1.92 3.33
N ILE A 57 18.34 -3.24 3.04
CA ILE A 57 18.90 -4.27 3.92
C ILE A 57 20.37 -3.98 4.24
N LYS A 58 21.17 -3.61 3.23
CA LYS A 58 22.57 -3.23 3.42
C LYS A 58 22.71 -2.04 4.37
N PHE A 59 21.88 -1.02 4.20
CA PHE A 59 21.93 0.19 5.03
C PHE A 59 21.49 -0.09 6.48
N LEU A 60 20.46 -0.92 6.67
CA LEU A 60 20.01 -1.33 8.01
C LEU A 60 21.07 -2.14 8.78
N SER A 61 22.02 -2.75 8.10
CA SER A 61 23.15 -3.46 8.71
C SER A 61 24.30 -2.54 9.16
N GLU A 62 24.25 -1.25 8.81
CA GLU A 62 25.21 -0.26 9.31
C GLU A 62 24.93 0.06 10.78
N GLU A 63 25.97 0.50 11.49
CA GLU A 63 25.91 0.73 12.94
C GLU A 63 24.84 1.78 13.29
N GLY A 64 23.98 1.47 14.27
CA GLY A 64 22.94 2.38 14.76
C GLY A 64 21.72 2.55 13.85
N ILE A 65 21.79 2.23 12.56
CA ILE A 65 20.69 2.48 11.60
C ILE A 65 19.44 1.67 11.93
N LYS A 66 19.60 0.38 12.26
CA LYS A 66 18.46 -0.46 12.67
C LYS A 66 17.82 0.04 13.98
N GLN A 67 18.64 0.52 14.93
CA GLN A 67 18.13 1.08 16.19
C GLN A 67 17.37 2.39 15.93
N LEU A 68 17.85 3.23 15.01
CA LEU A 68 17.16 4.44 14.59
C LEU A 68 15.81 4.12 13.95
N LEU A 69 15.75 3.14 13.05
CA LEU A 69 14.49 2.67 12.46
C LEU A 69 13.52 2.23 13.54
N GLN A 70 13.94 1.36 14.46
CA GLN A 70 13.10 0.84 15.55
C GLN A 70 12.59 1.95 16.48
N LYS A 71 13.46 2.91 16.83
CA LYS A 71 13.07 4.07 17.65
C LYS A 71 12.03 4.92 16.93
N THR A 72 12.21 5.14 15.63
CA THR A 72 11.26 5.87 14.81
C THR A 72 9.94 5.11 14.71
N GLU A 73 9.96 3.82 14.40
CA GLU A 73 8.78 2.95 14.35
C GLU A 73 7.98 3.04 15.65
N ASN A 74 8.63 2.89 16.80
CA ASN A 74 7.99 2.99 18.12
C ASN A 74 7.30 4.35 18.34
N GLN A 75 7.87 5.44 17.83
CA GLN A 75 7.25 6.77 17.93
C GLN A 75 5.94 6.84 17.14
N TYR A 76 5.88 6.25 15.94
CA TYR A 76 4.69 6.30 15.08
C TYR A 76 3.66 5.21 15.43
N MET A 77 4.10 4.13 16.07
CA MET A 77 3.23 3.11 16.66
C MET A 77 2.64 3.53 18.01
N ALA A 78 3.22 4.55 18.66
CA ALA A 78 2.68 5.11 19.89
C ALA A 78 1.22 5.54 19.69
N ASP A 79 0.43 5.48 20.76
CA ASP A 79 -0.99 5.82 20.72
C ASP A 79 -1.78 5.02 19.67
N ASN A 80 -1.55 3.71 19.60
CA ASN A 80 -2.28 2.78 18.73
C ASN A 80 -2.15 3.11 17.23
N ASN A 81 -0.92 3.33 16.76
CA ASN A 81 -0.59 3.63 15.36
C ASN A 81 -1.21 4.91 14.79
N ARG A 82 -1.66 5.85 15.63
CA ARG A 82 -2.35 7.07 15.18
C ARG A 82 -1.56 7.89 14.16
N GLU A 83 -0.24 7.92 14.31
CA GLU A 83 0.64 8.73 13.48
C GLU A 83 1.19 7.95 12.27
N MET A 84 1.01 6.62 12.22
CA MET A 84 1.50 5.77 11.13
C MET A 84 1.00 6.19 9.74
N PRO A 85 -0.27 6.64 9.56
CA PRO A 85 -0.73 7.15 8.27
C PRO A 85 0.13 8.28 7.69
N LYS A 86 0.86 9.04 8.53
CA LYS A 86 1.79 10.09 8.04
C LYS A 86 2.99 9.50 7.32
N VAL A 87 3.48 8.36 7.79
CA VAL A 87 4.58 7.62 7.15
C VAL A 87 4.11 7.05 5.83
N ASP A 88 2.90 6.49 5.83
CA ASP A 88 2.32 5.73 4.72
C ASP A 88 1.66 6.59 3.64
N ALA A 89 1.37 7.87 3.93
CA ALA A 89 0.64 8.78 3.05
C ALA A 89 1.17 8.83 1.60
N GLU A 90 2.48 8.70 1.41
CA GLU A 90 3.10 8.75 0.09
C GLU A 90 3.26 7.39 -0.61
N LEU A 91 2.98 6.31 0.11
CA LEU A 91 3.02 4.95 -0.41
C LEU A 91 1.73 4.65 -1.18
N TYR A 92 1.84 3.83 -2.22
CA TYR A 92 0.72 3.25 -2.96
C TYR A 92 0.26 1.94 -2.33
N TYR A 93 1.17 1.25 -1.63
CA TYR A 93 0.86 0.07 -0.83
C TYR A 93 1.85 -0.05 0.32
N VAL A 94 1.41 -0.68 1.40
CA VAL A 94 2.20 -0.92 2.61
C VAL A 94 2.42 -2.42 2.75
N ILE A 95 3.63 -2.82 3.17
CA ILE A 95 3.97 -4.21 3.46
C ILE A 95 4.18 -4.36 4.96
N GLU A 96 3.27 -5.09 5.61
CA GLU A 96 3.35 -5.44 7.03
C GLU A 96 4.00 -6.81 7.19
N GLU A 97 5.33 -6.85 7.32
CA GLU A 97 6.11 -8.09 7.43
C GLU A 97 5.77 -8.91 8.68
N LYS A 98 5.26 -8.28 9.76
CA LYS A 98 4.85 -8.99 10.98
C LYS A 98 3.62 -9.87 10.76
N ASN A 99 2.69 -9.40 9.92
CA ASN A 99 1.43 -10.07 9.62
C ASN A 99 1.44 -10.76 8.24
N ASN A 100 2.54 -10.64 7.49
CA ASN A 100 2.66 -11.07 6.08
C ASN A 100 1.53 -10.53 5.20
N GLN A 101 1.16 -9.26 5.41
CA GLN A 101 0.05 -8.61 4.72
C GLN A 101 0.57 -7.49 3.83
N ILE A 102 -0.10 -7.30 2.69
CA ILE A 102 0.09 -6.15 1.82
C ILE A 102 -1.26 -5.43 1.76
N GLU A 103 -1.23 -4.13 2.05
CA GLU A 103 -2.42 -3.28 2.04
C GLU A 103 -2.24 -2.19 0.99
N LEU A 104 -3.29 -1.98 0.20
CA LEU A 104 -3.35 -0.87 -0.76
C LEU A 104 -3.71 0.40 0.00
N SER A 105 -2.99 1.49 -0.24
CA SER A 105 -3.33 2.80 0.35
C SER A 105 -4.38 3.52 -0.49
N ASP A 106 -4.96 4.60 0.04
CA ASP A 106 -5.86 5.48 -0.71
C ASP A 106 -5.21 5.95 -2.02
N LYS A 107 -3.94 6.36 -1.96
CA LYS A 107 -3.14 6.77 -3.12
C LYS A 107 -2.98 5.62 -4.14
N GLY A 108 -2.84 4.39 -3.67
CA GLY A 108 -2.80 3.21 -4.53
C GLY A 108 -4.14 2.92 -5.20
N ILE A 109 -5.23 3.05 -4.46
CA ILE A 109 -6.59 2.85 -4.97
C ILE A 109 -6.88 3.87 -6.06
N GLU A 110 -6.60 5.16 -5.80
CA GLU A 110 -6.73 6.23 -6.79
C GLU A 110 -5.89 5.97 -8.04
N TYR A 111 -4.63 5.54 -7.86
CA TYR A 111 -3.73 5.24 -8.96
C TYR A 111 -4.22 4.08 -9.84
N LEU A 112 -4.74 3.01 -9.23
CA LEU A 112 -5.21 1.82 -9.95
C LEU A 112 -6.59 1.99 -10.60
N SER A 113 -7.44 2.81 -9.98
CA SER A 113 -8.78 3.12 -10.48
C SER A 113 -8.69 3.92 -11.79
N GLY A 114 -7.67 4.77 -11.93
CA GLY A 114 -7.53 5.63 -13.11
C GLY A 114 -8.74 6.58 -13.25
N SER A 115 -8.71 7.45 -14.27
CA SER A 115 -9.82 8.38 -14.55
C SER A 115 -11.11 7.69 -15.01
N ASP A 116 -11.06 6.40 -15.31
CA ASP A 116 -12.11 5.69 -16.04
C ASP A 116 -13.09 4.91 -15.15
N ASP A 117 -12.75 4.53 -13.92
CA ASP A 117 -13.72 3.86 -13.04
C ASP A 117 -13.40 3.91 -11.52
N PRO A 118 -13.86 4.94 -10.80
CA PRO A 118 -13.76 5.03 -9.34
C PRO A 118 -14.57 3.96 -8.58
N GLN A 119 -15.47 3.24 -9.25
CA GLN A 119 -16.33 2.21 -8.64
C GLN A 119 -15.67 0.82 -8.65
N PHE A 120 -14.52 0.65 -9.31
CA PHE A 120 -13.82 -0.63 -9.45
C PHE A 120 -13.43 -1.29 -8.12
N PHE A 121 -13.24 -0.51 -7.04
CA PHE A 121 -12.89 -1.02 -5.71
C PHE A 121 -13.98 -0.80 -4.64
N VAL A 122 -15.09 -0.16 -4.99
CA VAL A 122 -16.27 -0.14 -4.10
C VAL A 122 -16.91 -1.51 -4.25
N MET A 123 -16.74 -2.36 -3.25
CA MET A 123 -17.49 -3.62 -3.17
C MET A 123 -18.97 -3.26 -3.37
N PRO A 124 -19.65 -3.73 -4.44
CA PRO A 124 -21.08 -3.52 -4.53
C PRO A 124 -21.64 -4.16 -3.28
N GLU A 125 -22.43 -3.43 -2.50
CA GLU A 125 -23.21 -4.06 -1.46
C GLU A 125 -24.07 -5.12 -2.16
N ILE A 126 -23.63 -6.39 -2.09
CA ILE A 126 -24.27 -7.51 -2.78
C ILE A 126 -25.76 -7.57 -2.38
N GLY A 127 -26.10 -7.08 -1.18
CA GLY A 127 -27.48 -6.92 -0.73
C GLY A 127 -28.32 -5.92 -1.52
N THR A 128 -27.77 -4.80 -2.02
CA THR A 128 -28.53 -3.80 -2.76
C THR A 128 -28.77 -4.20 -4.22
N GLU A 129 -27.82 -4.90 -4.84
CA GLU A 129 -27.99 -5.44 -6.20
C GLU A 129 -28.92 -6.67 -6.22
N ILE A 130 -28.87 -7.55 -5.20
CA ILE A 130 -29.87 -8.62 -5.04
C ILE A 130 -31.27 -8.04 -4.80
N ALA A 131 -31.41 -7.01 -3.94
CA ALA A 131 -32.69 -6.37 -3.71
C ALA A 131 -33.25 -5.66 -4.96
N LYS A 132 -32.39 -5.14 -5.85
CA LYS A 132 -32.81 -4.62 -7.17
C LYS A 132 -33.28 -5.71 -8.12
N ILE A 133 -32.64 -6.88 -8.10
CA ILE A 133 -33.01 -8.04 -8.92
C ILE A 133 -34.31 -8.67 -8.42
N GLU A 134 -34.50 -8.80 -7.10
CA GLU A 134 -35.75 -9.28 -6.49
C GLU A 134 -36.91 -8.30 -6.68
N ALA A 135 -36.64 -6.98 -6.73
CA ALA A 135 -37.65 -5.95 -7.01
C ALA A 135 -38.11 -5.91 -8.48
N GLN A 136 -37.40 -6.56 -9.41
CA GLN A 136 -37.74 -6.56 -10.84
C GLN A 136 -38.74 -7.64 -11.25
N ASN A 137 -39.10 -8.59 -10.37
CA ASN A 137 -40.26 -9.48 -10.54
C ASN A 137 -40.38 -10.10 -11.96
N LEU A 138 -39.26 -10.57 -12.52
CA LEU A 138 -39.22 -11.20 -13.84
C LEU A 138 -39.45 -12.72 -13.72
N SER A 139 -40.30 -13.24 -14.61
CA SER A 139 -40.88 -14.58 -14.57
C SER A 139 -39.86 -15.71 -14.72
N LYS A 140 -40.15 -16.85 -14.07
CA LYS A 140 -39.37 -18.08 -13.89
C LYS A 140 -38.91 -18.83 -15.16
N GLU A 141 -38.90 -18.22 -16.34
CA GLU A 141 -38.65 -18.90 -17.61
C GLU A 141 -37.28 -18.58 -18.24
N ALA A 142 -36.49 -17.67 -17.65
CA ALA A 142 -35.14 -17.32 -18.14
C ALA A 142 -33.98 -17.85 -17.27
N GLU A 143 -34.26 -18.67 -16.25
CA GLU A 143 -33.25 -19.17 -15.28
C GLU A 143 -32.45 -20.37 -15.81
N ALA A 144 -32.86 -20.98 -16.92
CA ALA A 144 -32.25 -22.22 -17.43
C ALA A 144 -31.13 -22.00 -18.48
N GLU A 145 -31.05 -20.83 -19.12
CA GLU A 145 -30.09 -20.57 -20.20
C GLU A 145 -28.81 -19.85 -19.73
N ALA A 146 -28.75 -19.42 -18.46
CA ALA A 146 -27.59 -18.75 -17.85
C ALA A 146 -26.66 -19.70 -17.08
N LYS A 147 -26.72 -21.02 -17.34
CA LYS A 147 -25.89 -22.04 -16.68
C LYS A 147 -24.90 -22.78 -17.60
N GLU A 148 -24.71 -22.33 -18.83
CA GLU A 148 -23.53 -22.71 -19.66
C GLU A 148 -22.53 -21.55 -19.75
#